data_AF-A0A7S1Z080-F1
#
_entry.id   AF-A0A7S1Z080-F1
#
_cell.length_a   1.000
_cell.length_b   1.000
_cell.length_c   1.000
_cell.angle_alpha   90.00
_cell.angle_beta   90.00
_cell.angle_gamma   90.00
#
_symmetry.space_group_name_H-M   'P 1'
#
loop_
_entity.id
_entity.type
_entity.pdbx_description
1 polymer ?
#
loop_
_entity_poly.entity_id
_entity_poly.type
_entity_poly.pdbx_seq_one_letter_code
_entity_poly.pdbx_strand_id
1 'polypeptide(L)'
;IKRAKEKISHPPRPSDRPRSTAPGNASAATNDGILTSTTTTTTTTTTTTIMKDEDPETSKPSRTGGTYEFRPSGVHFVHKPGPSTPLDGRDYLDRFRDAFELNVLDRPNRDELVFEILGVDASFANALRRIMIADVPTLAIEKVYIWNNTSIVHDEVLAHRLGLVPIDVDPRMFDDYVEEGAE
;
A
#
# COMPACT_ATOMS: atom_id res chain seq x y z
N ILE A 1 32.77 0.13 34.30
CA ILE A 1 31.34 -0.01 33.95
C ILE A 1 31.24 -0.86 32.68
N LYS A 2 30.38 -1.89 32.64
CA LYS A 2 30.43 -2.96 31.63
C LYS A 2 29.74 -2.54 30.32
N ARG A 3 30.33 -2.88 29.16
CA ARG A 3 29.68 -2.80 27.84
C ARG A 3 28.62 -3.91 27.71
N ALA A 4 27.46 -3.58 27.17
CA ALA A 4 26.54 -4.54 26.56
C ALA A 4 26.57 -4.35 25.04
N LYS A 5 26.81 -5.43 24.28
CA LYS A 5 26.55 -5.49 22.84
C LYS A 5 25.27 -6.30 22.66
N GLU A 6 24.25 -5.68 22.11
CA GLU A 6 23.01 -6.38 21.76
C GLU A 6 23.21 -7.19 20.48
N LYS A 7 22.97 -8.50 20.53
CA LYS A 7 23.01 -9.39 19.37
C LYS A 7 21.58 -9.65 18.91
N ILE A 8 21.24 -9.16 17.72
CA ILE A 8 19.97 -9.47 17.05
C ILE A 8 20.00 -10.95 16.63
N SER A 9 19.21 -11.80 17.29
CA SER A 9 19.03 -13.20 16.87
C SER A 9 17.99 -13.29 15.75
N HIS A 10 18.31 -14.07 14.71
CA HIS A 10 17.35 -14.41 13.66
C HIS A 10 16.61 -15.71 14.06
N PRO A 11 15.33 -15.89 13.68
CA PRO A 11 14.60 -17.13 13.94
C PRO A 11 15.21 -18.32 13.16
N PRO A 12 15.18 -19.55 13.72
CA PRO A 12 15.76 -20.74 13.08
C PRO A 12 14.97 -21.18 11.84
N ARG A 13 15.67 -21.82 10.90
CA ARG A 13 15.08 -22.28 9.63
C ARG A 13 14.26 -23.58 9.79
N PRO A 14 13.31 -23.88 8.88
CA PRO A 14 12.34 -24.97 9.07
C PRO A 14 12.89 -26.41 9.01
N SER A 15 14.20 -26.61 8.80
CA SER A 15 14.83 -27.94 8.71
C SER A 15 15.01 -28.63 10.07
N ASP A 16 15.05 -27.87 11.16
CA ASP A 16 15.60 -28.34 12.44
C ASP A 16 14.49 -28.70 13.45
N ARG A 17 13.60 -29.64 13.07
CA ARG A 17 12.70 -30.33 14.02
C ARG A 17 13.03 -31.83 14.07
N PRO A 18 13.36 -32.39 15.24
CA PRO A 18 13.59 -33.84 15.36
C PRO A 18 12.29 -34.62 15.15
N ARG A 19 12.38 -35.79 14.50
CA ARG A 19 11.25 -36.72 14.35
C ARG A 19 10.81 -37.22 15.73
N SER A 20 9.55 -37.02 16.08
CA SER A 20 8.93 -37.71 17.22
C SER A 20 8.57 -39.14 16.83
N THR A 21 9.21 -40.12 17.47
CA THR A 21 8.87 -41.55 17.38
C THR A 21 7.82 -41.90 18.42
N ALA A 22 6.77 -42.62 18.02
CA ALA A 22 5.70 -43.04 18.93
C ALA A 22 6.14 -44.20 19.86
N PRO A 23 5.79 -44.16 21.16
CA PRO A 23 5.44 -45.35 21.93
C PRO A 23 3.93 -45.64 21.74
N GLY A 24 3.43 -46.85 21.92
CA GLY A 24 3.99 -47.98 22.68
C GLY A 24 2.98 -48.39 23.74
N ASN A 25 2.21 -49.44 23.43
CA ASN A 25 0.98 -49.81 24.13
C ASN A 25 1.26 -50.48 25.48
N ALA A 26 0.57 -50.06 26.54
CA ALA A 26 0.49 -50.75 27.83
C ALA A 26 -0.87 -50.52 28.50
N SER A 27 -1.39 -51.54 29.17
CA SER A 27 -2.71 -51.57 29.83
C SER A 27 -2.55 -52.06 31.26
N ALA A 28 -3.21 -51.44 32.24
CA ALA A 28 -3.72 -52.09 33.45
C ALA A 28 -4.63 -51.16 34.27
N ALA A 29 -5.80 -51.68 34.69
CA ALA A 29 -6.49 -51.52 35.99
C ALA A 29 -6.71 -50.10 36.62
N THR A 30 -7.78 -49.82 37.38
CA THR A 30 -9.08 -50.48 37.66
C THR A 30 -9.98 -49.43 38.34
N ASN A 31 -11.26 -49.39 37.93
CA ASN A 31 -12.52 -48.99 38.62
C ASN A 31 -12.45 -48.14 39.91
N ASP A 32 -13.25 -47.09 40.10
CA ASP A 32 -14.71 -47.16 40.32
C ASP A 32 -15.45 -45.84 39.97
N GLY A 33 -16.73 -45.91 39.55
CA GLY A 33 -17.58 -44.72 39.35
C GLY A 33 -18.71 -44.84 38.30
N ILE A 34 -19.90 -45.27 38.73
CA ILE A 34 -21.14 -45.47 37.93
C ILE A 34 -21.99 -44.16 37.98
N LEU A 35 -22.76 -43.69 36.97
CA LEU A 35 -23.41 -44.29 35.77
C LEU A 35 -23.38 -43.33 34.53
N THR A 36 -23.87 -43.79 33.38
CA THR A 36 -24.26 -43.02 32.17
C THR A 36 -25.63 -42.30 32.37
N SER A 37 -26.14 -41.34 31.56
CA SER A 37 -26.19 -41.27 30.07
C SER A 37 -26.72 -39.93 29.49
N THR A 38 -26.55 -39.77 28.15
CA THR A 38 -27.38 -39.02 27.17
C THR A 38 -27.47 -37.47 27.12
N THR A 39 -26.76 -36.90 26.14
CA THR A 39 -27.25 -36.04 25.02
C THR A 39 -28.23 -34.88 25.28
N THR A 40 -27.85 -33.63 24.91
CA THR A 40 -28.42 -32.85 23.78
C THR A 40 -27.74 -31.48 23.59
N THR A 41 -27.48 -31.14 22.33
CA THR A 41 -27.24 -29.82 21.69
C THR A 41 -27.26 -28.54 22.53
N THR A 42 -26.16 -27.79 22.51
CA THR A 42 -26.04 -26.36 22.06
C THR A 42 -24.65 -25.87 22.46
N THR A 43 -23.68 -25.86 21.55
CA THR A 43 -22.32 -25.38 21.86
C THR A 43 -22.29 -23.86 21.79
N THR A 44 -22.46 -23.23 22.95
CA THR A 44 -22.19 -21.80 23.18
C THR A 44 -20.80 -21.43 22.65
N THR A 45 -20.73 -20.51 21.69
CA THR A 45 -19.47 -19.93 21.23
C THR A 45 -18.99 -18.93 22.28
N THR A 46 -18.02 -19.33 23.11
CA THR A 46 -17.35 -18.42 24.06
C THR A 46 -16.44 -17.47 23.29
N THR A 47 -16.99 -16.33 22.88
CA THR A 47 -16.23 -15.23 22.31
C THR A 47 -15.47 -14.48 23.42
N THR A 48 -14.21 -14.84 23.65
CA THR A 48 -13.30 -14.01 24.44
C THR A 48 -12.79 -12.86 23.57
N THR A 49 -13.62 -11.84 23.37
CA THR A 49 -13.16 -10.54 22.91
C THR A 49 -12.35 -9.90 24.04
N ILE A 50 -11.07 -9.61 23.80
CA ILE A 50 -10.34 -8.66 24.63
C ILE A 50 -11.03 -7.31 24.42
N MET A 51 -11.82 -6.87 25.41
CA MET A 51 -12.64 -5.67 25.28
C MET A 51 -11.73 -4.45 25.14
N LYS A 52 -11.68 -3.92 23.91
CA LYS A 52 -11.38 -2.52 23.66
C LYS A 52 -12.73 -1.87 23.43
N ASP A 53 -13.19 -1.10 24.41
CA ASP A 53 -14.43 -0.32 24.28
C ASP A 53 -14.23 0.72 23.18
N GLU A 54 -14.88 0.52 22.04
CA GLU A 54 -14.82 1.40 20.89
C GLU A 54 -16.16 1.28 20.15
N ASP A 55 -16.91 2.40 20.09
CA ASP A 55 -18.31 2.40 19.67
C ASP A 55 -18.48 1.91 18.22
N PRO A 56 -19.51 1.09 17.93
CA PRO A 56 -19.58 0.32 16.68
C PRO A 56 -19.82 1.14 15.40
N GLU A 57 -20.10 2.45 15.49
CA GLU A 57 -20.44 3.28 14.32
C GLU A 57 -19.26 4.11 13.75
N THR A 58 -18.12 4.22 14.43
CA THR A 58 -17.07 5.19 14.04
C THR A 58 -15.82 4.57 13.40
N SER A 59 -15.77 3.25 13.17
CA SER A 59 -14.65 2.64 12.43
C SER A 59 -14.91 2.68 10.92
N LYS A 60 -14.25 3.59 10.19
CA LYS A 60 -14.21 3.57 8.72
C LYS A 60 -13.82 2.15 8.26
N PRO A 61 -14.56 1.50 7.33
CA PRO A 61 -14.35 0.08 7.03
C PRO A 61 -12.96 -0.16 6.43
N SER A 62 -12.07 -0.79 7.19
CA SER A 62 -10.73 -1.16 6.70
C SER A 62 -10.86 -2.08 5.48
N ARG A 63 -10.28 -1.65 4.35
CA ARG A 63 -10.28 -2.37 3.06
C ARG A 63 -9.57 -3.73 3.12
N THR A 64 -8.79 -4.00 4.18
CA THR A 64 -7.96 -5.20 4.31
C THR A 64 -8.11 -5.79 5.72
N GLY A 65 -8.86 -6.89 5.82
CA GLY A 65 -9.02 -7.64 7.07
C GLY A 65 -9.92 -8.86 6.90
N GLY A 66 -9.90 -9.75 7.88
CA GLY A 66 -10.73 -10.95 7.90
C GLY A 66 -10.80 -11.55 9.29
N THR A 67 -11.76 -12.45 9.50
CA THR A 67 -11.97 -13.18 10.74
C THR A 67 -11.53 -14.63 10.56
N TYR A 68 -10.86 -15.19 11.56
CA TYR A 68 -10.59 -16.63 11.59
C TYR A 68 -11.82 -17.36 12.15
N GLU A 69 -12.38 -18.26 11.35
CA GLU A 69 -13.46 -19.16 11.78
C GLU A 69 -12.92 -20.56 12.00
N PHE A 70 -13.33 -21.21 13.08
CA PHE A 70 -13.05 -22.62 13.31
C PHE A 70 -14.19 -23.48 12.77
N ARG A 71 -13.86 -24.43 11.89
CA ARG A 71 -14.80 -25.42 11.34
C ARG A 71 -14.25 -26.83 11.62
N PRO A 72 -15.05 -27.90 11.56
CA PRO A 72 -14.55 -29.27 11.76
C PRO A 72 -13.42 -29.68 10.81
N SER A 73 -13.30 -29.01 9.66
CA SER A 73 -12.23 -29.17 8.67
C SER A 73 -10.95 -28.37 8.97
N GLY A 74 -10.91 -27.56 10.03
CA GLY A 74 -9.77 -26.73 10.42
C GLY A 74 -10.10 -25.24 10.57
N VAL A 75 -9.05 -24.41 10.68
CA VAL A 75 -9.16 -22.95 10.75
C VAL A 75 -9.26 -22.38 9.33
N HIS A 76 -10.30 -21.59 9.07
CA HIS A 76 -10.52 -20.89 7.81
C HIS A 76 -10.38 -19.39 8.03
N PHE A 77 -9.71 -18.70 7.10
CA PHE A 77 -9.68 -17.24 7.09
C PHE A 77 -10.82 -16.73 6.20
N VAL A 78 -11.79 -16.06 6.81
CA VAL A 78 -12.89 -15.42 6.10
C VAL A 78 -12.53 -13.95 5.91
N HIS A 79 -12.21 -13.56 4.68
CA HIS A 79 -12.03 -12.15 4.33
C HIS A 79 -13.31 -11.38 4.65
N LYS A 80 -13.18 -10.20 5.26
CA LYS A 80 -14.30 -9.25 5.31
C LYS A 80 -14.69 -8.93 3.86
N PRO A 81 -16.00 -8.86 3.52
CA PRO A 81 -16.40 -8.38 2.22
C PRO A 81 -15.82 -6.97 2.00
N GLY A 82 -15.32 -6.72 0.80
CA GLY A 82 -14.94 -5.36 0.41
C GLY A 82 -16.15 -4.41 0.46
N PRO A 83 -15.92 -3.09 0.43
CA PRO A 83 -17.02 -2.14 0.25
C PRO A 83 -17.83 -2.52 -1.00
N SER A 84 -19.15 -2.38 -0.93
CA SER A 84 -20.02 -2.67 -2.07
C SER A 84 -19.61 -1.81 -3.26
N THR A 85 -19.65 -2.39 -4.47
CA THR A 85 -19.53 -1.58 -5.69
C THR A 85 -20.59 -0.48 -5.67
N PRO A 86 -20.26 0.78 -6.02
CA PRO A 86 -21.25 1.84 -6.13
C PRO A 86 -22.37 1.45 -7.10
N LEU A 87 -23.60 1.84 -6.78
CA LEU A 87 -24.78 1.53 -7.60
C LEU A 87 -24.81 2.38 -8.88
N ASP A 88 -24.33 3.62 -8.79
CA ASP A 88 -24.28 4.62 -9.86
C ASP A 88 -23.09 5.57 -9.65
N GLY A 89 -22.73 6.35 -10.66
CA GLY A 89 -21.68 7.36 -10.58
C GLY A 89 -21.92 8.43 -9.51
N ARG A 90 -23.17 8.74 -9.15
CA ARG A 90 -23.49 9.64 -8.04
C ARG A 90 -23.10 9.07 -6.69
N ASP A 91 -23.48 7.81 -6.43
CA ASP A 91 -23.11 7.07 -5.23
C ASP A 91 -21.58 6.92 -5.11
N TYR A 92 -20.86 6.73 -6.23
CA TYR A 92 -19.40 6.81 -6.22
C TYR A 92 -18.87 8.20 -5.83
N LEU A 93 -19.41 9.28 -6.40
CA LEU A 93 -18.96 10.65 -6.12
C LEU A 93 -19.24 11.10 -4.69
N ASP A 94 -20.36 10.71 -4.10
CA ASP A 94 -20.68 11.03 -2.71
C ASP A 94 -19.77 10.25 -1.75
N ARG A 95 -19.58 8.93 -1.96
CA ARG A 95 -18.59 8.13 -1.20
C ARG A 95 -17.16 8.67 -1.36
N PHE A 96 -16.78 9.13 -2.56
CA PHE A 96 -15.48 9.73 -2.82
C PHE A 96 -15.34 11.05 -2.06
N ARG A 97 -16.35 11.92 -2.08
CA ARG A 97 -16.36 13.19 -1.33
C ARG A 97 -16.17 12.97 0.16
N ASP A 98 -16.84 11.97 0.73
CA ASP A 98 -16.79 11.68 2.17
C ASP A 98 -15.50 10.96 2.60
N ALA A 99 -14.83 10.26 1.68
CA ALA A 99 -13.60 9.51 1.95
C ALA A 99 -12.30 10.25 1.59
N PHE A 100 -12.37 11.24 0.68
CA PHE A 100 -11.19 11.94 0.16
C PHE A 100 -10.59 12.89 1.20
N GLU A 101 -9.37 12.61 1.62
CA GLU A 101 -8.60 13.45 2.53
C GLU A 101 -7.20 13.70 1.94
N LEU A 102 -6.72 14.95 2.01
CA LEU A 102 -5.40 15.37 1.52
C LEU A 102 -4.59 15.95 2.68
N ASN A 103 -3.54 15.24 3.10
CA ASN A 103 -2.68 15.63 4.20
C ASN A 103 -1.32 16.08 3.65
N VAL A 104 -0.94 17.35 3.84
CA VAL A 104 0.43 17.80 3.56
C VAL A 104 1.32 17.35 4.72
N LEU A 105 2.30 16.49 4.43
CA LEU A 105 3.18 15.90 5.44
C LEU A 105 4.43 16.76 5.68
N ASP A 106 5.10 17.18 4.61
CA ASP A 106 6.34 17.96 4.69
C ASP A 106 6.55 18.87 3.46
N ARG A 107 7.33 19.93 3.66
CA ARG A 107 7.80 20.90 2.66
C ARG A 107 9.27 21.25 2.95
N PRO A 108 10.22 20.35 2.65
CA PRO A 108 11.62 20.52 3.06
C PRO A 108 12.32 21.67 2.34
N ASN A 109 11.86 22.06 1.14
CA ASN A 109 12.41 23.16 0.34
C ASN A 109 11.32 23.74 -0.60
N ARG A 110 11.69 24.67 -1.49
CA ARG A 110 10.74 25.33 -2.43
C ARG A 110 10.26 24.40 -3.54
N ASP A 111 11.07 23.42 -3.89
CA ASP A 111 10.95 22.63 -5.12
C ASP A 111 10.44 21.19 -4.83
N GLU A 112 10.13 20.88 -3.56
CA GLU A 112 9.72 19.57 -3.06
C GLU A 112 8.53 19.68 -2.10
N LEU A 113 7.53 18.81 -2.31
CA LEU A 113 6.31 18.74 -1.52
C LEU A 113 5.96 17.27 -1.25
N VAL A 114 5.85 16.89 0.02
CA VAL A 114 5.43 15.54 0.43
C VAL A 114 4.02 15.61 0.99
N PHE A 115 3.10 14.85 0.39
CA PHE A 115 1.70 14.78 0.81
C PHE A 115 1.16 13.34 0.71
N GLU A 116 0.11 13.07 1.46
CA GLU A 116 -0.66 11.84 1.46
C GLU A 116 -2.07 12.13 0.94
N ILE A 117 -2.59 11.24 0.08
CA ILE A 117 -3.99 11.24 -0.33
C ILE A 117 -4.65 9.95 0.16
N LEU A 118 -5.71 10.09 0.95
CA LEU A 118 -6.57 9.01 1.42
C LEU A 118 -7.89 9.00 0.64
N GLY A 119 -8.59 7.86 0.66
CA GLY A 119 -9.90 7.70 0.01
C GLY A 119 -9.87 7.51 -1.51
N VAL A 120 -8.71 7.64 -2.17
CA VAL A 120 -8.58 7.44 -3.62
C VAL A 120 -8.26 5.99 -4.02
N ASP A 121 -8.57 5.65 -5.26
CA ASP A 121 -8.13 4.41 -5.89
C ASP A 121 -6.75 4.55 -6.56
N ALA A 122 -6.02 3.43 -6.65
CA ALA A 122 -4.69 3.40 -7.23
C ALA A 122 -4.65 3.84 -8.71
N SER A 123 -5.76 3.68 -9.44
CA SER A 123 -5.94 4.20 -10.81
C SER A 123 -5.87 5.72 -10.86
N PHE A 124 -6.54 6.41 -9.93
CA PHE A 124 -6.54 7.87 -9.82
C PHE A 124 -5.15 8.41 -9.44
N ALA A 125 -4.52 7.82 -8.42
CA ALA A 125 -3.17 8.19 -8.00
C ALA A 125 -2.13 7.98 -9.11
N ASN A 126 -2.22 6.88 -9.87
CA ASN A 126 -1.34 6.63 -11.01
C ASN A 126 -1.64 7.55 -12.22
N ALA A 127 -2.90 7.95 -12.43
CA ALA A 127 -3.24 8.95 -13.44
C ALA A 127 -2.60 10.30 -13.11
N LEU A 128 -2.72 10.78 -11.85
CA LEU A 128 -2.06 12.00 -11.39
C LEU A 128 -0.53 11.91 -11.59
N ARG A 129 0.10 10.81 -11.17
CA ARG A 129 1.54 10.57 -11.39
C ARG A 129 1.94 10.67 -12.87
N ARG A 130 1.12 10.15 -13.80
CA ARG A 130 1.42 10.22 -15.24
C ARG A 130 1.31 11.64 -15.77
N ILE A 131 0.22 12.35 -15.43
CA ILE A 131 0.01 13.75 -15.81
C ILE A 131 1.19 14.61 -15.34
N MET A 132 1.60 14.48 -14.07
CA MET A 132 2.72 15.22 -13.49
C MET A 132 4.09 14.96 -14.15
N ILE A 133 4.26 13.84 -14.86
CA ILE A 133 5.53 13.48 -15.51
C ILE A 133 5.53 13.83 -17.01
N ALA A 134 4.37 13.77 -17.68
CA ALA A 134 4.29 13.83 -19.15
C ALA A 134 3.43 14.97 -19.71
N ASP A 135 2.40 15.40 -18.98
CA ASP A 135 1.35 16.29 -19.51
C ASP A 135 1.38 17.69 -18.86
N VAL A 136 2.35 17.98 -17.98
CA VAL A 136 2.61 19.32 -17.45
C VAL A 136 3.54 20.06 -18.41
N PRO A 137 3.08 21.15 -19.08
CA PRO A 137 3.91 21.90 -20.01
C PRO A 137 5.07 22.59 -19.28
N THR A 138 6.27 22.51 -19.85
CA THR A 138 7.50 23.12 -19.32
C THR A 138 8.33 23.74 -20.45
N LEU A 139 9.12 24.77 -20.15
CA LEU A 139 9.96 25.46 -21.12
C LEU A 139 11.36 24.82 -21.19
N ALA A 140 11.81 24.49 -22.40
CA ALA A 140 13.13 23.90 -22.66
C ALA A 140 13.76 24.47 -23.94
N ILE A 141 15.08 24.30 -24.10
CA ILE A 141 15.81 24.75 -25.30
C ILE A 141 15.64 23.72 -26.42
N GLU A 142 14.89 24.07 -27.47
CA GLU A 142 14.66 23.17 -28.61
C GLU A 142 15.67 23.37 -29.75
N LYS A 143 15.86 24.61 -30.22
CA LYS A 143 16.80 24.94 -31.31
C LYS A 143 18.05 25.62 -30.77
N VAL A 144 19.23 25.12 -31.17
CA VAL A 144 20.54 25.69 -30.80
C VAL A 144 21.31 26.03 -32.07
N TYR A 145 21.58 27.32 -32.29
CA TYR A 145 22.42 27.80 -33.39
C TYR A 145 23.86 27.95 -32.92
N ILE A 146 24.77 27.17 -33.50
CA ILE A 146 26.18 27.13 -33.11
C ILE A 146 27.03 27.82 -34.19
N TRP A 147 27.81 28.82 -33.79
CA TRP A 147 28.81 29.45 -34.65
C TRP A 147 30.22 29.02 -34.23
N ASN A 148 30.84 28.15 -35.04
CA ASN A 148 32.25 27.75 -34.95
C ASN A 148 32.67 27.19 -33.58
N ASN A 149 32.12 26.02 -33.20
CA ASN A 149 32.61 25.27 -32.04
C ASN A 149 34.00 24.68 -32.31
N THR A 150 35.00 25.11 -31.54
CA THR A 150 36.38 24.61 -31.58
C THR A 150 36.74 23.74 -30.37
N SER A 151 35.75 23.34 -29.57
CA SER A 151 35.93 22.50 -28.39
C SER A 151 36.00 21.00 -28.76
N ILE A 152 36.31 20.17 -27.76
CA ILE A 152 36.38 18.70 -27.91
C ILE A 152 34.98 18.06 -27.93
N VAL A 153 33.94 18.76 -27.44
CA VAL A 153 32.57 18.24 -27.38
C VAL A 153 31.87 18.54 -28.70
N HIS A 154 31.40 17.48 -29.38
CA HIS A 154 30.64 17.59 -30.62
C HIS A 154 29.32 18.37 -30.42
N ASP A 155 28.89 19.05 -31.48
CA ASP A 155 27.76 19.99 -31.47
C ASP A 155 26.44 19.35 -31.03
N GLU A 156 26.16 18.11 -31.47
CA GLU A 156 24.95 17.38 -31.11
C GLU A 156 24.93 17.01 -29.61
N VAL A 157 26.09 16.71 -29.03
CA VAL A 157 26.21 16.41 -27.59
C VAL A 157 26.07 17.69 -26.77
N LEU A 158 26.61 18.81 -27.25
CA LEU A 158 26.46 20.11 -26.60
C LEU A 158 25.00 20.57 -26.62
N ALA A 159 24.35 20.55 -27.80
CA ALA A 159 22.95 20.94 -27.96
C ALA A 159 22.01 20.06 -27.13
N HIS A 160 22.19 18.74 -27.15
CA HIS A 160 21.38 17.82 -26.33
C HIS A 160 21.52 18.11 -24.82
N ARG A 161 22.73 18.40 -24.34
CA ARG A 161 22.95 18.78 -22.93
C ARG A 161 22.31 20.12 -22.57
N LEU A 162 22.29 21.09 -23.48
CA LEU A 162 21.61 22.37 -23.28
C LEU A 162 20.08 22.20 -23.20
N GLY A 163 19.49 21.33 -24.03
CA GLY A 163 18.06 21.01 -23.98
C GLY A 163 17.58 20.35 -22.68
N LEU A 164 18.50 19.78 -21.88
CA LEU A 164 18.21 19.18 -20.57
C LEU A 164 18.39 20.14 -19.38
N VAL A 165 18.77 21.41 -19.62
CA VAL A 165 18.89 22.42 -18.56
C VAL A 165 17.52 23.05 -18.29
N PRO A 166 16.96 22.95 -17.06
CA PRO A 166 15.68 23.57 -16.74
C PRO A 166 15.81 25.10 -16.71
N ILE A 167 14.78 25.79 -17.19
CA ILE A 167 14.71 27.26 -17.23
C ILE A 167 13.70 27.74 -16.17
N ASP A 168 14.12 28.64 -15.28
CA ASP A 168 13.27 29.22 -14.22
C ASP A 168 12.39 30.36 -14.75
N VAL A 169 11.35 30.00 -15.53
CA VAL A 169 10.32 30.91 -16.06
C VAL A 169 8.96 30.20 -16.01
N ASP A 170 7.89 30.95 -15.73
CA ASP A 170 6.51 30.43 -15.75
C ASP A 170 6.07 30.11 -17.19
N PRO A 171 5.80 28.84 -17.55
CA PRO A 171 5.43 28.47 -18.92
C PRO A 171 4.10 29.09 -19.36
N ARG A 172 3.23 29.49 -18.41
CA ARG A 172 1.91 30.08 -18.70
C ARG A 172 1.96 31.52 -19.21
N MET A 173 3.14 32.11 -19.31
CA MET A 173 3.36 33.44 -19.91
C MET A 173 3.56 33.38 -21.43
N PHE A 174 3.65 32.19 -22.01
CA PHE A 174 3.82 31.98 -23.44
C PHE A 174 2.59 31.28 -24.02
N ASP A 175 2.15 31.72 -25.19
CA ASP A 175 1.22 30.97 -26.00
C ASP A 175 1.96 29.82 -26.70
N ASP A 176 1.27 28.71 -26.97
CA ASP A 176 1.84 27.58 -27.70
C ASP A 176 2.24 28.03 -29.12
N TYR A 177 3.54 27.98 -29.42
CA TYR A 177 4.04 28.16 -30.79
C TYR A 177 3.69 26.94 -31.64
N VAL A 178 2.46 26.88 -32.13
CA VAL A 178 2.08 26.00 -33.23
C VAL A 178 2.72 26.56 -34.50
N GLU A 179 3.79 25.93 -34.99
CA GLU A 179 4.27 26.21 -36.34
C GLU A 179 3.21 25.74 -37.35
N GLU A 180 2.40 26.67 -37.85
CA GLU A 180 1.59 26.49 -39.05
C GLU A 180 2.50 26.32 -40.27
N GLY A 181 2.95 25.09 -40.57
CA GLY A 181 3.59 24.81 -41.86
C GLY A 181 4.70 23.75 -41.86
N ALA A 182 4.31 22.49 -41.74
CA ALA A 182 5.09 21.38 -42.30
C ALA A 182 4.14 20.49 -43.13
N GLU A 183 3.97 20.85 -44.42
CA GLU A 183 3.33 20.01 -45.45
C GLU A 183 4.24 18.84 -45.87
#